data_AF-A0A351FC04-F1
#
_entry.id   AF-A0A351FC04-F1
#
_cell.length_a   1.000
_cell.length_b   1.000
_cell.length_c   1.000
_cell.angle_alpha   90.00
_cell.angle_beta   90.00
_cell.angle_gamma   90.00
#
_symmetry.space_group_name_H-M   'P 1'
#
loop_
_entity.id
_entity.type
_entity.pdbx_description
1 polymer ?
#
loop_
_entity_poly.entity_id
_entity_poly.type
_entity_poly.pdbx_seq_one_letter_code
_entity_poly.pdbx_strand_id
1 'polypeptide(L)'
;PDDRQHLPLQIIKQPSDQKQRLSFIRYKNPLLTTGEQFLYIVEQSTDLQTWSTQGLSLEKSVDLGGDMQRETWVSDSVLSPGNRRFLRLRVALP
;
A
#
# COMPACT_ATOMS: atom_id res chain seq x y z
N PRO A 1 -11.08 22.21 -2.15
CA PRO A 1 -9.72 22.29 -1.57
C PRO A 1 -9.54 21.42 -0.30
N ASP A 2 -10.59 21.19 0.49
CA ASP A 2 -10.53 20.37 1.72
C ASP A 2 -11.35 19.08 1.63
N ASP A 3 -11.19 18.31 0.54
CA ASP A 3 -11.82 17.00 0.50
C ASP A 3 -11.11 16.06 1.47
N ARG A 4 -11.87 15.40 2.36
CA ARG A 4 -11.31 14.53 3.41
C ARG A 4 -10.44 13.41 2.84
N GLN A 5 -10.70 13.04 1.59
CA GLN A 5 -9.98 12.01 0.85
C GLN A 5 -8.54 12.42 0.53
N HIS A 6 -8.27 13.72 0.42
CA HIS A 6 -6.94 14.25 0.15
C HIS A 6 -6.05 14.31 1.39
N LEU A 7 -6.65 14.29 2.59
CA LEU A 7 -5.89 14.28 3.84
C LEU A 7 -5.08 12.99 3.99
N PRO A 8 -3.90 13.02 4.65
CA PRO A 8 -3.14 11.83 4.98
C PRO A 8 -3.99 10.79 5.70
N LEU A 9 -3.76 9.51 5.41
CA LEU A 9 -4.42 8.43 6.12
C LEU A 9 -4.02 8.48 7.60
N GLN A 10 -5.00 8.60 8.49
CA GLN A 10 -4.73 8.56 9.92
C GLN A 10 -4.21 7.18 10.30
N ILE A 11 -3.04 7.15 10.95
CA ILE A 11 -2.44 5.90 11.42
C ILE A 11 -3.27 5.39 12.60
N ILE A 12 -4.06 4.35 12.36
CA ILE A 12 -4.74 3.62 13.42
C ILE A 12 -3.66 2.77 14.13
N LYS A 13 -3.20 3.22 15.29
CA LYS A 13 -2.10 2.56 16.03
C LYS A 13 -2.44 1.12 16.46
N GLN A 14 -3.72 0.84 16.69
CA GLN A 14 -4.23 -0.48 17.05
C GLN A 14 -5.55 -0.71 16.30
N PRO A 15 -5.49 -1.20 15.05
CA PRO A 15 -6.72 -1.52 14.33
C PRO A 15 -7.41 -2.68 15.02
N SER A 16 -8.74 -2.66 15.07
CA SER A 16 -9.56 -3.68 15.76
C SER A 16 -9.35 -5.09 15.20
N ASP A 17 -8.93 -5.19 13.94
CA ASP A 17 -8.62 -6.45 13.27
C ASP A 17 -7.16 -6.90 13.41
N GLN A 18 -6.30 -6.09 14.04
CA GLN A 18 -4.87 -6.38 14.23
C GLN A 18 -4.12 -6.72 12.91
N LYS A 19 -4.66 -6.28 11.76
CA LYS A 19 -4.03 -6.45 10.46
C LYS A 19 -3.12 -5.26 10.16
N GLN A 20 -1.97 -5.55 9.57
CA GLN A 20 -1.04 -4.50 9.14
C GLN A 20 -1.49 -3.91 7.81
N ARG A 21 -1.28 -2.61 7.65
CA ARG A 21 -1.64 -1.86 6.45
C ARG A 21 -0.46 -1.03 5.96
N LEU A 22 -0.37 -0.90 4.64
CA LEU A 22 0.52 0.02 3.94
C LEU A 22 -0.31 0.88 3.01
N SER A 23 -0.15 2.20 3.06
CA SER A 23 -0.81 3.10 2.12
C SER A 23 0.20 4.00 1.42
N PHE A 24 -0.01 4.19 0.12
CA PHE A 24 0.82 5.01 -0.74
C PHE A 24 -0.01 5.62 -1.88
N ILE A 25 0.51 6.68 -2.49
CA ILE A 25 -0.07 7.31 -3.67
C ILE A 25 0.67 6.80 -4.89
N ARG A 26 -0.08 6.49 -5.96
CA ARG A 26 0.46 6.12 -7.26
C ARG A 26 -0.29 6.79 -8.39
N TYR A 27 0.34 6.84 -9.57
CA TYR A 27 -0.35 7.19 -10.80
C TYR A 27 -1.25 6.03 -11.24
N LYS A 28 -2.44 6.37 -11.77
CA LYS A 28 -3.35 5.42 -12.39
C LYS A 28 -2.78 4.95 -13.72
N ASN A 29 -2.32 5.88 -14.55
CA ASN A 29 -1.57 5.62 -15.77
C ASN A 29 -0.22 6.37 -15.75
N PRO A 30 0.84 5.73 -15.22
CA PRO A 30 2.18 6.31 -15.18
C PRO A 30 2.67 6.80 -16.54
N LEU A 31 2.50 5.99 -17.59
CA LEU A 31 3.00 6.32 -18.92
C LEU A 31 2.36 7.59 -19.48
N LEU A 32 1.04 7.75 -19.34
CA LEU A 32 0.36 8.96 -19.80
C LEU A 32 0.71 10.19 -18.97
N THR A 33 0.93 10.03 -17.66
CA THR A 33 1.11 11.15 -16.74
C THR A 33 2.56 11.62 -16.63
N THR A 34 3.52 10.70 -16.70
CA THR A 34 4.95 11.00 -16.50
C THR A 34 5.82 10.69 -17.72
N GLY A 35 5.28 10.04 -18.75
CA GLY A 35 6.07 9.54 -19.88
C GLY A 35 6.88 8.28 -19.58
N GLU A 36 6.77 7.72 -18.38
CA GLU A 36 7.49 6.54 -17.92
C GLU A 36 6.53 5.49 -17.36
N GLN A 37 6.83 4.22 -17.60
CA GLN A 37 6.04 3.11 -17.06
C GLN A 37 6.63 2.65 -15.72
N PHE A 38 5.81 2.64 -14.66
CA PHE A 38 6.17 2.09 -13.35
C PHE A 38 5.27 0.92 -12.96
N LEU A 39 5.86 -0.08 -12.32
CA LEU A 39 5.16 -1.17 -11.64
C LEU A 39 5.24 -0.95 -10.12
N TYR A 40 4.08 -0.91 -9.47
CA TYR A 40 3.96 -0.80 -8.02
C TYR A 40 3.69 -2.19 -7.44
N ILE A 41 4.67 -2.74 -6.72
CA ILE A 41 4.63 -4.11 -6.22
C ILE A 41 4.64 -4.05 -4.69
N VAL A 42 3.56 -4.54 -4.08
CA VAL A 42 3.43 -4.59 -2.62
C VAL A 42 3.84 -5.97 -2.15
N GLU A 43 4.77 -6.02 -1.21
CA GLU A 43 5.38 -7.26 -0.74
C GLU A 43 5.40 -7.29 0.79
N GLN A 44 5.33 -8.50 1.34
CA GLN A 44 5.54 -8.76 2.75
C GLN A 44 6.74 -9.67 3.00
N SER A 45 7.29 -9.58 4.21
CA SER A 45 8.38 -10.41 4.70
C SER A 45 8.23 -10.68 6.20
N THR A 46 8.77 -11.81 6.65
CA THR A 46 8.92 -12.16 8.08
C THR A 46 10.36 -12.04 8.57
N ASP A 47 11.34 -11.95 7.66
CA ASP A 47 12.78 -12.01 7.94
C ASP A 47 13.59 -10.85 7.33
N LEU A 48 12.95 -9.92 6.61
CA LEU A 48 13.53 -8.84 5.82
C LEU A 48 14.42 -9.27 4.63
N GLN A 49 14.56 -10.57 4.38
CA GLN A 49 15.40 -11.13 3.33
C GLN A 49 14.55 -11.69 2.20
N THR A 50 13.53 -12.49 2.54
CA THR A 50 12.60 -13.08 1.59
C THR A 50 11.33 -12.26 1.51
N TRP A 51 10.91 -11.93 0.29
CA TRP A 51 9.78 -11.05 0.02
C TRP A 51 8.77 -11.76 -0.88
N SER A 52 7.50 -11.64 -0.55
CA SER A 52 6.40 -12.27 -1.30
C SER A 52 5.23 -11.32 -1.44
N THR A 53 4.55 -11.37 -2.59
CA THR A 53 3.28 -10.66 -2.82
C THR A 53 2.08 -11.42 -2.25
N GLN A 54 2.25 -12.67 -1.85
CA GLN A 54 1.18 -13.50 -1.29
C GLN A 54 0.77 -12.99 0.09
N GLY A 55 -0.50 -13.20 0.46
CA GLY A 55 -1.02 -12.83 1.78
C GLY A 55 -1.28 -11.32 1.96
N LEU A 56 -1.41 -10.59 0.85
CA LEU A 56 -1.69 -9.17 0.78
C LEU A 56 -2.85 -8.92 -0.17
N SER A 57 -3.75 -8.04 0.24
CA SER A 57 -4.93 -7.65 -0.54
C SER A 57 -5.06 -6.13 -0.60
N LEU A 58 -5.55 -5.63 -1.73
CA LEU A 58 -5.96 -4.23 -1.84
C LEU A 58 -7.24 -4.02 -1.02
N GLU A 59 -7.14 -3.24 0.06
CA GLU A 59 -8.28 -2.93 0.93
C GLU A 59 -9.08 -1.74 0.39
N LYS A 60 -8.38 -0.71 -0.11
CA LYS A 60 -9.02 0.53 -0.55
C LYS A 60 -8.23 1.20 -1.65
N SER A 61 -8.93 1.73 -2.65
CA SER A 61 -8.39 2.69 -3.61
C SER A 61 -9.23 3.97 -3.56
N VAL A 62 -8.55 5.12 -3.49
CA VAL A 62 -9.18 6.45 -3.38
C VAL A 62 -8.62 7.34 -4.49
N ASP A 63 -9.51 7.87 -5.32
CA ASP A 63 -9.14 8.85 -6.34
C ASP A 63 -8.73 10.17 -5.68
N LEU A 64 -7.59 10.73 -6.10
CA LEU A 64 -7.10 12.03 -5.63
C LEU A 64 -7.15 13.11 -6.72
N GLY A 65 -7.67 12.78 -7.90
CA GLY A 65 -7.56 13.63 -9.09
C GLY A 65 -6.14 13.65 -9.67
N GLY A 66 -5.95 14.38 -10.78
CA GLY A 66 -4.65 14.52 -11.43
C GLY A 66 -4.02 13.18 -11.86
N ASP A 67 -4.86 12.23 -12.25
CA ASP A 67 -4.49 10.84 -12.56
C ASP A 67 -3.75 10.10 -11.44
N MET A 68 -3.92 10.54 -10.20
CA MET A 68 -3.36 9.91 -9.00
C MET A 68 -4.45 9.21 -8.19
N GLN A 69 -4.05 8.14 -7.52
CA GLN A 69 -4.89 7.45 -6.54
C GLN A 69 -4.07 7.00 -5.34
N ARG A 70 -4.71 6.97 -4.17
CA ARG A 70 -4.16 6.36 -2.97
C ARG A 70 -4.64 4.93 -2.86
N GLU A 71 -3.71 4.01 -2.74
CA GLU A 71 -4.01 2.62 -2.42
C GLU A 71 -3.68 2.33 -0.96
N THR A 72 -4.50 1.48 -0.35
CA THR A 72 -4.27 0.90 0.97
C THR A 72 -4.28 -0.60 0.80
N TRP A 73 -3.16 -1.21 1.11
CA TRP A 73 -2.97 -2.65 1.10
C TRP A 73 -2.96 -3.18 2.52
N VAL A 74 -3.53 -4.36 2.73
CA VAL A 74 -3.69 -4.98 4.03
C VAL A 74 -3.17 -6.41 4.01
N SER A 75 -2.60 -6.86 5.12
CA SER A 75 -2.24 -8.26 5.29
C SER A 75 -3.47 -9.13 5.55
N ASP A 76 -3.58 -10.27 4.90
CA ASP A 76 -4.77 -11.13 4.99
C ASP A 76 -4.96 -11.74 6.39
N SER A 77 -3.85 -12.02 7.06
CA SER A 77 -3.82 -12.59 8.41
C SER A 77 -3.51 -11.55 9.49
N VAL A 78 -4.01 -11.81 10.68
CA VAL A 78 -3.76 -11.02 11.88
C VAL A 78 -2.28 -11.13 12.29
N LEU A 79 -1.70 -10.03 12.79
CA LEU A 79 -0.37 -10.06 13.37
C LEU A 79 -0.43 -10.60 14.81
N SER A 80 -0.03 -11.86 15.00
CA SER A 80 0.04 -12.45 16.34
C SER A 80 1.10 -11.77 17.22
N PRO A 81 0.88 -11.65 18.54
CA PRO A 81 1.88 -11.15 19.47
C PRO A 81 3.19 -11.94 19.37
N GLY A 82 4.32 -11.22 19.30
CA GLY A 82 5.66 -11.82 19.19
C GLY A 82 6.11 -12.11 17.75
N ASN A 83 5.20 -12.14 16.77
CA ASN A 83 5.55 -12.27 15.37
C ASN A 83 5.83 -10.90 14.74
N ARG A 84 6.83 -10.86 13.86
CA ARG A 84 7.14 -9.68 13.05
C ARG A 84 6.71 -9.95 11.62
N ARG A 85 6.09 -8.93 11.04
CA ARG A 85 5.81 -8.85 9.62
C ARG A 85 6.14 -7.44 9.16
N PHE A 86 6.73 -7.39 7.98
CA PHE A 86 7.19 -6.16 7.34
C PHE A 86 6.45 -6.04 6.02
N LEU A 87 5.91 -4.86 5.75
CA LEU A 87 5.31 -4.51 4.47
C LEU A 87 6.22 -3.52 3.77
N ARG A 88 6.39 -3.65 2.46
CA ARG A 88 7.05 -2.64 1.65
C ARG A 88 6.34 -2.44 0.33
N LEU A 89 6.54 -1.25 -0.23
CA LEU A 89 6.31 -0.96 -1.63
C LEU A 89 7.65 -1.04 -2.36
N ARG A 90 7.67 -1.74 -3.49
CA ARG A 90 8.76 -1.70 -4.46
C ARG A 90 8.24 -1.10 -5.75
N VAL A 91 8.96 -0.11 -6.26
CA VAL A 91 8.70 0.49 -7.58
C VAL A 91 9.74 -0.04 -8.55
N ALA A 92 9.31 -0.57 -9.68
CA ALA A 92 10.19 -1.13 -10.70
C ALA A 92 9.81 -0.62 -12.09
N LEU A 93 10.78 -0.64 -12.99
CA LEU A 93 10.53 -0.54 -14.43
C LEU A 93 10.06 -1.93 -14.93
N PRO A 94 9.21 -1.98 -15.96
CA PRO A 94 8.72 -3.23 -16.55
C PRO A 94 9.81 -4.09 -17.20
#